data_AF-A0AAV6KPN4-F1
#
_entry.id   AF-A0AAV6KPN4-F1
#
_cell.length_a   1.000
_cell.length_b   1.000
_cell.length_c   1.000
_cell.angle_alpha   90.00
_cell.angle_beta   90.00
_cell.angle_gamma   90.00
#
_symmetry.space_group_name_H-M   'P 1'
#
loop_
_entity.id
_entity.type
_entity.pdbx_description
1 polymer ?
#
loop_
_entity_poly.entity_id
_entity_poly.type
_entity_poly.pdbx_seq_one_letter_code
_entity_poly.pdbx_strand_id
1 'polypeptide(L)'
;MTSFVFWCTLLVVGVKAANNAAGGFDYGNAVDKSFLFFEAQRSGRLPFNQRVKWRADSGLRDGFPQGVDLVGGYYDAGDHVKFGLPMAFSVTMLSWGAIDFRQEIVGLKQMGHTLDAIKWGTDYFIKAHPHPNILWGQVAAWLFRATKDVYYLKYVAENAASMGGTGWAAREFSWDNKYAGVQILLSKADYMLGKNPKSVSYVVGYGQTYPVHVHHRGASIASVSVLHSSVGCLQGYDTWYRRPKANPNVIHGALVGGPTKNDNFSDDRTNFEQTEPTISASAPLVGLLSKLQSVTAGNSGPHPKVAPAPSPKSDIPVEFLHSITDTWTVGRTSYYRHKVIIRNVSQKPITDLKLRFENFSGSIWGLSPTQDKNTYALPQWLKVLKPGSECSFVYIQGGPQAEFWVQSYH
;
A
#
# COMPACT_ATOMS: atom_id res chain seq x y z
N MET A 1 33.60 52.03 -56.77
CA MET A 1 32.12 51.98 -56.83
C MET A 1 31.76 50.50 -56.90
N THR A 2 31.14 49.84 -55.94
CA THR A 2 30.28 50.25 -54.82
C THR A 2 30.29 49.14 -53.77
N SER A 3 30.46 49.52 -52.50
CA SER A 3 30.20 48.69 -51.32
C SER A 3 28.72 48.31 -51.23
N PHE A 4 28.41 47.11 -50.77
CA PHE A 4 27.11 46.83 -50.15
C PHE A 4 27.33 46.13 -48.81
N VAL A 5 27.05 46.90 -47.76
CA VAL A 5 26.95 46.49 -46.36
C VAL A 5 25.59 45.83 -46.19
N PHE A 6 25.53 44.61 -45.65
CA PHE A 6 24.30 44.04 -45.12
C PHE A 6 24.40 43.96 -43.59
N TRP A 7 23.48 44.65 -42.95
CA TRP A 7 23.35 44.78 -41.50
C TRP A 7 22.43 43.69 -40.95
N CYS A 8 22.79 43.20 -39.78
CA CYS A 8 22.12 42.33 -38.82
C CYS A 8 20.60 42.07 -38.96
N THR A 9 20.23 40.81 -38.75
CA THR A 9 19.31 40.44 -37.64
C THR A 9 19.49 38.98 -37.27
N LEU A 10 20.42 38.70 -36.34
CA LEU A 10 20.47 37.43 -35.63
C LEU A 10 19.32 37.42 -34.62
N LEU A 11 18.23 36.74 -34.96
CA LEU A 11 17.26 36.28 -33.97
C LEU A 11 17.98 35.25 -33.09
N VAL A 12 18.53 35.71 -31.98
CA VAL A 12 18.88 34.84 -30.85
C VAL A 12 17.55 34.35 -30.28
N VAL A 13 16.99 33.31 -30.89
CA VAL A 13 16.07 32.43 -30.17
C VAL A 13 16.95 31.76 -29.13
N GLY A 14 16.93 32.31 -27.92
CA GLY A 14 17.48 31.65 -26.76
C GLY A 14 16.82 30.30 -26.67
N VAL A 15 17.51 29.26 -27.13
CA VAL A 15 17.29 27.91 -26.64
C VAL A 15 17.57 28.03 -25.16
N LYS A 16 16.50 28.19 -24.37
CA LYS A 16 16.53 27.78 -22.98
C LYS A 16 16.85 26.31 -23.07
N ALA A 17 18.14 25.98 -22.93
CA ALA A 17 18.53 24.66 -22.49
C ALA A 17 17.62 24.38 -21.31
N ALA A 18 16.73 23.41 -21.47
CA ALA A 18 15.94 22.92 -20.36
C ALA A 18 16.98 22.55 -19.30
N ASN A 19 17.02 23.35 -18.23
CA ASN A 19 17.81 23.03 -17.06
C ASN A 19 17.47 21.58 -16.74
N ASN A 20 18.44 20.67 -16.93
CA ASN A 20 18.41 19.36 -16.32
C ASN A 20 18.06 19.62 -14.86
N ALA A 21 16.89 19.13 -14.44
CA ALA A 21 16.44 19.30 -13.08
C ALA A 21 17.48 18.66 -12.17
N ALA A 22 18.36 19.49 -11.60
CA ALA A 22 19.26 19.16 -10.52
C ALA A 22 18.47 19.09 -9.21
N GLY A 23 17.34 18.37 -9.22
CA GLY A 23 16.49 18.09 -8.07
C GLY A 23 16.25 16.58 -8.01
N GLY A 24 16.51 15.98 -6.84
CA GLY A 24 16.24 14.56 -6.63
C GLY A 24 14.74 14.22 -6.81
N PHE A 25 14.44 12.93 -6.97
CA PHE A 25 13.05 12.45 -7.03
C PHE A 25 12.34 12.64 -5.67
N ASP A 26 11.05 12.94 -5.70
CA ASP A 26 10.17 12.98 -4.53
C ASP A 26 9.71 11.56 -4.18
N TYR A 27 10.54 10.84 -3.43
CA TYR A 27 10.23 9.48 -3.00
C TYR A 27 9.02 9.42 -2.07
N GLY A 28 8.75 10.47 -1.29
CA GLY A 28 7.55 10.56 -0.45
C GLY A 28 6.27 10.52 -1.27
N ASN A 29 6.21 11.27 -2.37
CA ASN A 29 5.10 11.21 -3.32
C ASN A 29 4.99 9.83 -4.00
N ALA A 30 6.11 9.19 -4.32
CA ALA A 30 6.12 7.84 -4.86
C ALA A 30 5.54 6.82 -3.87
N VAL A 31 5.87 6.91 -2.58
CA VAL A 31 5.30 6.06 -1.50
C VAL A 31 3.78 6.26 -1.39
N ASP A 32 3.29 7.50 -1.35
CA ASP A 32 1.86 7.77 -1.25
C ASP A 32 1.09 7.14 -2.42
N LYS A 33 1.63 7.25 -3.63
CA LYS A 33 1.06 6.63 -4.82
C LYS A 33 1.11 5.10 -4.74
N SER A 34 2.19 4.49 -4.25
CA SER A 34 2.23 3.03 -4.05
C SER A 34 1.07 2.54 -3.17
N PHE A 35 0.64 3.30 -2.16
CA PHE A 35 -0.55 2.95 -1.39
C PHE A 35 -1.86 3.13 -2.16
N LEU A 36 -1.97 4.13 -3.04
CA LEU A 36 -3.10 4.23 -3.97
C LEU A 36 -3.20 3.02 -4.89
N PHE A 37 -2.08 2.42 -5.30
CA PHE A 37 -2.10 1.18 -6.06
C PHE A 37 -2.68 0.01 -5.24
N PHE A 38 -2.25 -0.19 -4.00
CA PHE A 38 -2.85 -1.22 -3.13
C PHE A 38 -4.35 -0.97 -2.91
N GLU A 39 -4.77 0.26 -2.67
CA GLU A 39 -6.20 0.60 -2.59
C GLU A 39 -6.94 0.27 -3.90
N ALA A 40 -6.31 0.51 -5.05
CA ALA A 40 -6.83 0.19 -6.36
C ALA A 40 -6.89 -1.32 -6.65
N GLN A 41 -6.20 -2.17 -5.88
CA GLN A 41 -6.23 -3.64 -5.99
C GLN A 41 -7.23 -4.32 -5.04
N ARG A 42 -7.81 -3.60 -4.07
CA ARG A 42 -8.72 -4.19 -3.06
C ARG A 42 -9.91 -4.91 -3.72
N SER A 43 -10.19 -6.15 -3.36
CA SER A 43 -11.44 -6.85 -3.63
C SER A 43 -12.32 -6.85 -2.38
N GLY A 44 -13.63 -7.03 -2.53
CA GLY A 44 -14.59 -7.05 -1.42
C GLY A 44 -15.33 -5.73 -1.26
N ARG A 45 -15.93 -5.54 -0.08
CA ARG A 45 -16.60 -4.29 0.29
C ARG A 45 -15.56 -3.24 0.67
N LEU A 46 -15.51 -2.14 -0.10
CA LEU A 46 -14.51 -1.10 0.09
C LEU A 46 -14.85 -0.21 1.30
N PRO A 47 -13.85 0.31 2.03
CA PRO A 47 -14.11 1.19 3.15
C PRO A 47 -14.60 2.57 2.66
N PHE A 48 -15.43 3.25 3.45
CA PHE A 48 -16.02 4.55 3.07
C PHE A 48 -14.95 5.63 2.78
N ASN A 49 -13.79 5.53 3.44
CA ASN A 49 -12.65 6.44 3.28
C ASN A 49 -11.71 6.04 2.12
N GLN A 50 -12.06 5.05 1.29
CA GLN A 50 -11.31 4.63 0.09
C GLN A 50 -10.99 5.86 -0.79
N ARG A 51 -9.71 6.07 -1.11
CA ARG A 51 -9.26 7.25 -1.88
C ARG A 51 -9.49 7.06 -3.39
N VAL A 52 -9.35 5.83 -3.88
CA VAL A 52 -9.52 5.47 -5.29
C VAL A 52 -11.01 5.41 -5.67
N LYS A 53 -11.56 6.52 -6.20
CA LYS A 53 -13.00 6.71 -6.43
C LYS A 53 -13.58 6.01 -7.66
N TRP A 54 -12.74 5.52 -8.57
CA TRP A 54 -13.17 4.73 -9.72
C TRP A 54 -13.31 3.23 -9.42
N ARG A 55 -12.97 2.80 -8.18
CA ARG A 55 -13.24 1.46 -7.66
C ARG A 55 -14.55 1.45 -6.86
N ALA A 56 -15.22 0.30 -6.85
CA ALA A 56 -16.42 0.02 -6.08
C ALA A 56 -16.35 -1.41 -5.50
N ASP A 57 -17.33 -1.75 -4.66
CA ASP A 57 -17.49 -3.10 -4.10
C ASP A 57 -17.45 -4.17 -5.20
N SER A 58 -16.65 -5.21 -5.00
CA SER A 58 -16.48 -6.32 -5.96
C SER A 58 -16.24 -7.65 -5.23
N GLY A 59 -16.42 -8.79 -5.90
CA GLY A 59 -16.15 -10.11 -5.28
C GLY A 59 -17.00 -10.42 -4.04
N LEU A 60 -18.20 -9.83 -3.93
CA LEU A 60 -19.06 -9.95 -2.73
C LEU A 60 -19.66 -11.36 -2.51
N ARG A 61 -19.42 -12.29 -3.44
CA ARG A 61 -19.86 -13.68 -3.36
C ARG A 61 -18.69 -14.67 -3.31
N ASP A 62 -17.46 -14.18 -3.12
CA ASP A 62 -16.27 -15.01 -3.03
C ASP A 62 -16.43 -16.02 -1.88
N GLY A 63 -16.33 -17.32 -2.21
CA GLY A 63 -16.46 -18.43 -1.25
C GLY A 63 -17.90 -18.86 -0.91
N PHE A 64 -18.92 -18.07 -1.30
CA PHE A 64 -20.32 -18.36 -0.99
C PHE A 64 -20.78 -19.76 -1.44
N PRO A 65 -20.47 -20.24 -2.65
CA PRO A 65 -20.88 -21.59 -3.09
C PRO A 65 -20.29 -22.72 -2.24
N GLN A 66 -19.22 -22.45 -1.49
CA GLN A 66 -18.52 -23.39 -0.62
C GLN A 66 -18.85 -23.16 0.87
N GLY A 67 -19.79 -22.26 1.19
CA GLY A 67 -20.20 -21.97 2.56
C GLY A 67 -19.16 -21.23 3.40
N VAL A 68 -18.20 -20.55 2.76
CA VAL A 68 -17.15 -19.78 3.43
C VAL A 68 -17.16 -18.32 2.99
N ASP A 69 -16.82 -17.40 3.88
CA ASP A 69 -16.62 -15.99 3.53
C ASP A 69 -15.18 -15.80 3.04
N LEU A 70 -15.00 -15.63 1.73
CA LEU A 70 -13.71 -15.28 1.14
C LEU A 70 -13.71 -13.85 0.59
N VAL A 71 -14.66 -12.99 0.98
CA VAL A 71 -14.74 -11.59 0.52
C VAL A 71 -13.59 -10.77 1.13
N GLY A 72 -12.89 -9.98 0.31
CA GLY A 72 -11.74 -9.18 0.73
C GLY A 72 -10.47 -9.49 -0.07
N GLY A 73 -9.32 -9.06 0.45
CA GLY A 73 -8.00 -9.33 -0.15
C GLY A 73 -7.70 -8.47 -1.37
N TYR A 74 -6.65 -8.81 -2.11
CA TYR A 74 -6.19 -8.06 -3.27
C TYR A 74 -6.34 -8.86 -4.56
N TYR A 75 -6.73 -8.21 -5.64
CA TYR A 75 -6.46 -8.71 -6.98
C TYR A 75 -4.95 -8.66 -7.24
N ASP A 76 -4.43 -9.67 -7.92
CA ASP A 76 -2.98 -9.86 -8.06
C ASP A 76 -2.33 -8.83 -8.99
N ALA A 77 -2.90 -8.67 -10.18
CA ALA A 77 -2.31 -7.89 -11.26
C ALA A 77 -3.38 -7.09 -12.03
N GLY A 78 -3.36 -7.17 -13.36
CA GLY A 78 -4.35 -6.56 -14.25
C GLY A 78 -5.69 -7.28 -14.31
N ASP A 79 -5.81 -8.40 -13.61
CA ASP A 79 -6.94 -9.30 -13.58
C ASP A 79 -7.78 -9.16 -12.30
N HIS A 80 -8.65 -10.14 -12.04
CA HIS A 80 -9.51 -10.16 -10.86
C HIS A 80 -9.34 -11.46 -10.05
N VAL A 81 -8.24 -12.19 -10.24
CA VAL A 81 -7.95 -13.39 -9.46
C VAL A 81 -7.18 -13.02 -8.20
N LYS A 82 -7.46 -13.73 -7.12
CA LYS A 82 -6.81 -13.57 -5.80
C LYS A 82 -5.81 -14.70 -5.58
N PHE A 83 -4.65 -14.58 -6.22
CA PHE A 83 -3.58 -15.55 -6.05
C PHE A 83 -2.96 -15.44 -4.64
N GLY A 84 -3.14 -16.49 -3.83
CA GLY A 84 -2.74 -16.47 -2.42
C GLY A 84 -1.24 -16.31 -2.19
N LEU A 85 -0.41 -16.95 -3.03
CA LEU A 85 1.05 -16.90 -2.91
C LEU A 85 1.65 -15.49 -3.15
N PRO A 86 1.40 -14.81 -4.29
CA PRO A 86 1.91 -13.46 -4.49
C PRO A 86 1.28 -12.44 -3.53
N MET A 87 0.03 -12.65 -3.10
CA MET A 87 -0.57 -11.83 -2.04
C MET A 87 0.17 -12.00 -0.71
N ALA A 88 0.50 -13.24 -0.31
CA ALA A 88 1.21 -13.50 0.94
C ALA A 88 2.61 -12.92 0.93
N PHE A 89 3.31 -13.04 -0.21
CA PHE A 89 4.58 -12.36 -0.44
C PHE A 89 4.44 -10.84 -0.29
N SER A 90 3.44 -10.23 -0.93
CA SER A 90 3.22 -8.79 -0.89
C SER A 90 2.99 -8.29 0.54
N VAL A 91 2.11 -8.96 1.30
CA VAL A 91 1.83 -8.63 2.71
C VAL A 91 3.08 -8.82 3.57
N THR A 92 3.89 -9.85 3.31
CA THR A 92 5.16 -10.07 3.99
C THR A 92 6.14 -8.93 3.72
N MET A 93 6.29 -8.50 2.47
CA MET A 93 7.19 -7.40 2.10
C MET A 93 6.73 -6.06 2.66
N LEU A 94 5.42 -5.78 2.68
CA LEU A 94 4.87 -4.60 3.36
C LEU A 94 5.16 -4.64 4.87
N SER A 95 4.99 -5.80 5.50
CA SER A 95 5.24 -5.99 6.93
C SER A 95 6.72 -5.85 7.27
N TRP A 96 7.60 -6.44 6.46
CA TRP A 96 9.05 -6.29 6.60
C TRP A 96 9.46 -4.83 6.43
N GLY A 97 8.95 -4.15 5.40
CA GLY A 97 9.18 -2.71 5.22
C GLY A 97 8.74 -1.87 6.43
N ALA A 98 7.60 -2.21 7.04
CA ALA A 98 7.10 -1.54 8.24
C ALA A 98 7.97 -1.76 9.48
N ILE A 99 8.66 -2.90 9.56
CA ILE A 99 9.60 -3.23 10.65
C ILE A 99 10.93 -2.51 10.44
N ASP A 100 11.57 -2.71 9.29
CA ASP A 100 12.94 -2.25 9.03
C ASP A 100 13.02 -0.74 8.78
N PHE A 101 11.99 -0.16 8.15
CA PHE A 101 11.95 1.27 7.78
C PHE A 101 10.88 2.04 8.57
N ARG A 102 10.61 1.60 9.81
CA ARG A 102 9.55 2.17 10.65
C ARG A 102 9.69 3.67 10.81
N GLN A 103 10.90 4.15 11.11
CA GLN A 103 11.15 5.57 11.39
C GLN A 103 10.92 6.41 10.13
N GLU A 104 11.36 5.94 8.98
CA GLU A 104 11.21 6.60 7.69
C GLU A 104 9.73 6.67 7.28
N ILE A 105 8.99 5.56 7.41
CA ILE A 105 7.55 5.51 7.11
C ILE A 105 6.74 6.43 8.04
N VAL A 106 7.10 6.49 9.33
CA VAL A 106 6.49 7.42 10.29
C VAL A 106 6.81 8.87 9.94
N GLY A 107 8.07 9.17 9.59
CA GLY A 107 8.48 10.50 9.15
C GLY A 107 7.73 10.99 7.90
N LEU A 108 7.37 10.06 7.01
CA LEU A 108 6.52 10.30 5.86
C LEU A 108 5.02 10.43 6.17
N LYS A 109 4.60 10.18 7.42
CA LYS A 109 3.18 10.09 7.84
C LYS A 109 2.39 9.01 7.09
N GLN A 110 3.07 7.96 6.64
CA GLN A 110 2.47 6.89 5.83
C GLN A 110 2.14 5.62 6.62
N MET A 111 2.50 5.55 7.91
CA MET A 111 2.31 4.35 8.74
C MET A 111 0.84 3.88 8.81
N GLY A 112 -0.12 4.80 8.82
CA GLY A 112 -1.55 4.44 8.77
C GLY A 112 -1.90 3.66 7.51
N HIS A 113 -1.50 4.17 6.35
CA HIS A 113 -1.71 3.49 5.06
C HIS A 113 -0.95 2.17 4.97
N THR A 114 0.27 2.09 5.53
CA THR A 114 1.03 0.84 5.63
C THR A 114 0.27 -0.22 6.41
N LEU A 115 -0.21 0.12 7.61
CA LEU A 115 -0.94 -0.82 8.46
C LEU A 115 -2.28 -1.21 7.84
N ASP A 116 -3.01 -0.28 7.23
CA ASP A 116 -4.25 -0.58 6.51
C ASP A 116 -4.00 -1.54 5.34
N ALA A 117 -2.91 -1.36 4.60
CA ALA A 117 -2.56 -2.23 3.48
C ALA A 117 -2.21 -3.65 3.95
N ILE A 118 -1.43 -3.78 5.02
CA ILE A 118 -1.10 -5.07 5.65
C ILE A 118 -2.38 -5.74 6.17
N LYS A 119 -3.18 -4.99 6.95
CA LYS A 119 -4.40 -5.48 7.57
C LYS A 119 -5.39 -6.01 6.54
N TRP A 120 -5.57 -5.30 5.42
CA TRP A 120 -6.48 -5.75 4.36
C TRP A 120 -6.13 -7.13 3.81
N GLY A 121 -4.84 -7.41 3.64
CA GLY A 121 -4.36 -8.72 3.20
C GLY A 121 -4.43 -9.78 4.29
N THR A 122 -4.06 -9.45 5.53
CA THR A 122 -4.11 -10.42 6.65
C THR A 122 -5.53 -10.77 7.08
N ASP A 123 -6.48 -9.82 7.04
CA ASP A 123 -7.90 -10.10 7.24
C ASP A 123 -8.42 -11.15 6.26
N TYR A 124 -7.98 -11.06 4.99
CA TYR A 124 -8.30 -12.08 3.99
C TYR A 124 -7.65 -13.44 4.30
N PHE A 125 -6.40 -13.47 4.76
CA PHE A 125 -5.77 -14.75 5.14
C PHE A 125 -6.43 -15.42 6.34
N ILE A 126 -6.93 -14.65 7.31
CA ILE A 126 -7.72 -15.17 8.43
C ILE A 126 -9.00 -15.82 7.89
N LYS A 127 -9.70 -15.15 6.99
CA LYS A 127 -10.89 -15.70 6.30
C LYS A 127 -10.57 -16.95 5.47
N ALA A 128 -9.42 -16.95 4.80
CA ALA A 128 -8.94 -18.07 4.02
C ALA A 128 -8.48 -19.25 4.90
N HIS A 129 -8.37 -19.09 6.22
CA HIS A 129 -8.03 -20.15 7.16
C HIS A 129 -9.18 -20.41 8.16
N PRO A 130 -10.35 -20.91 7.71
CA PRO A 130 -11.55 -21.01 8.53
C PRO A 130 -11.45 -22.08 9.64
N HIS A 131 -10.53 -23.03 9.51
CA HIS A 131 -10.28 -24.10 10.49
C HIS A 131 -8.77 -24.40 10.58
N PRO A 132 -8.26 -24.95 11.70
CA PRO A 132 -6.83 -25.13 11.95
C PRO A 132 -6.04 -25.88 10.85
N ASN A 133 -6.71 -26.74 10.09
CA ASN A 133 -6.09 -27.56 9.04
C ASN A 133 -6.66 -27.27 7.64
N ILE A 134 -7.45 -26.19 7.47
CA ILE A 134 -8.05 -25.82 6.20
C ILE A 134 -7.51 -24.47 5.77
N LEU A 135 -6.82 -24.46 4.63
CA LEU A 135 -6.36 -23.23 3.99
C LEU A 135 -6.97 -23.15 2.59
N TRP A 136 -7.75 -22.11 2.33
CA TRP A 136 -8.26 -21.74 1.03
C TRP A 136 -7.17 -21.00 0.26
N GLY A 137 -6.46 -21.73 -0.60
CA GLY A 137 -5.58 -21.17 -1.62
C GLY A 137 -6.06 -21.62 -3.00
N GLN A 138 -6.16 -20.69 -3.95
CA GLN A 138 -6.48 -21.07 -5.33
C GLN A 138 -5.23 -21.62 -5.99
N VAL A 139 -5.16 -22.94 -6.14
CA VAL A 139 -4.07 -23.61 -6.86
C VAL A 139 -4.67 -24.69 -7.77
N ALA A 140 -4.56 -24.50 -9.09
CA ALA A 140 -5.10 -25.42 -10.09
C ALA A 140 -4.58 -26.86 -9.91
N ALA A 141 -3.33 -27.04 -9.44
CA ALA A 141 -2.74 -28.36 -9.22
C ALA A 141 -3.30 -29.11 -7.99
N TRP A 142 -3.75 -28.38 -6.95
CA TRP A 142 -4.30 -29.00 -5.73
C TRP A 142 -5.77 -29.39 -5.88
N LEU A 143 -6.51 -28.74 -6.79
CA LEU A 143 -7.89 -29.10 -7.14
C LEU A 143 -7.97 -30.50 -7.75
N PHE A 144 -7.13 -30.85 -8.73
CA PHE A 144 -7.06 -32.24 -9.23
C PHE A 144 -6.76 -33.24 -8.10
N ARG A 145 -5.80 -32.90 -7.22
CA ARG A 145 -5.41 -33.79 -6.11
C ARG A 145 -6.56 -34.03 -5.13
N ALA A 146 -7.37 -32.99 -4.86
CA ALA A 146 -8.48 -33.02 -3.91
C ALA A 146 -9.78 -33.60 -4.51
N THR A 147 -10.08 -33.33 -5.79
CA THR A 147 -11.37 -33.71 -6.40
C THR A 147 -11.31 -34.98 -7.22
N LYS A 148 -10.10 -35.41 -7.64
CA LYS A 148 -9.88 -36.46 -8.64
C LYS A 148 -10.55 -36.20 -9.99
N ASP A 149 -11.06 -35.00 -10.20
CA ASP A 149 -11.71 -34.61 -11.44
C ASP A 149 -10.65 -34.32 -12.50
N VAL A 150 -10.67 -35.14 -13.55
CA VAL A 150 -9.73 -35.13 -14.67
C VAL A 150 -9.79 -33.82 -15.45
N TYR A 151 -10.89 -33.06 -15.35
CA TYR A 151 -10.98 -31.71 -15.91
C TYR A 151 -9.84 -30.80 -15.43
N TYR A 152 -9.52 -30.79 -14.13
CA TYR A 152 -8.47 -29.93 -13.58
C TYR A 152 -7.07 -30.38 -14.01
N LEU A 153 -6.87 -31.69 -14.18
CA LEU A 153 -5.62 -32.22 -14.73
C LEU A 153 -5.47 -31.83 -16.20
N LYS A 154 -6.55 -31.93 -16.99
CA LYS A 154 -6.58 -31.48 -18.39
C LYS A 154 -6.35 -29.98 -18.50
N TYR A 155 -7.02 -29.18 -17.69
CA TYR A 155 -6.83 -27.74 -17.65
C TYR A 155 -5.37 -27.37 -17.38
N VAL A 156 -4.73 -27.99 -16.39
CA VAL A 156 -3.30 -27.77 -16.12
C VAL A 156 -2.43 -28.27 -17.27
N ALA A 157 -2.68 -29.47 -17.82
CA ALA A 157 -1.87 -30.04 -18.89
C ALA A 157 -1.99 -29.28 -20.23
N GLU A 158 -3.20 -28.87 -20.59
CA GLU A 158 -3.52 -28.14 -21.81
C GLU A 158 -3.01 -26.70 -21.77
N ASN A 159 -3.01 -26.07 -20.59
CA ASN A 159 -2.50 -24.72 -20.41
C ASN A 159 -1.03 -24.68 -19.96
N ALA A 160 -0.44 -25.80 -19.52
CA ALA A 160 0.93 -25.85 -18.99
C ALA A 160 1.95 -25.25 -19.95
N ALA A 161 1.86 -25.55 -21.25
CA ALA A 161 2.76 -24.98 -22.25
C ALA A 161 2.58 -23.46 -22.40
N SER A 162 1.33 -22.96 -22.38
CA SER A 162 1.03 -21.52 -22.40
C SER A 162 1.39 -20.80 -21.08
N MET A 163 1.52 -21.55 -20.00
CA MET A 163 1.93 -21.10 -18.66
C MET A 163 3.43 -21.35 -18.39
N GLY A 164 4.23 -21.75 -19.41
CA GLY A 164 5.69 -21.88 -19.34
C GLY A 164 6.26 -23.30 -19.14
N GLY A 165 5.43 -24.32 -18.94
CA GLY A 165 5.86 -25.71 -18.73
C GLY A 165 6.76 -25.90 -17.49
N THR A 166 7.46 -27.03 -17.38
CA THR A 166 8.45 -27.30 -16.31
C THR A 166 9.89 -26.92 -16.71
N GLY A 167 10.06 -26.32 -17.89
CA GLY A 167 11.37 -26.09 -18.52
C GLY A 167 11.71 -24.62 -18.79
N TRP A 168 10.86 -23.66 -18.40
CA TRP A 168 11.15 -22.23 -18.55
C TRP A 168 11.42 -21.56 -17.19
N ALA A 169 12.37 -20.63 -17.21
CA ALA A 169 12.70 -19.78 -16.09
C ALA A 169 11.52 -18.87 -15.73
N ALA A 170 11.23 -18.80 -14.43
CA ALA A 170 10.20 -17.94 -13.86
C ALA A 170 10.35 -16.48 -14.32
N ARG A 171 9.28 -15.93 -14.90
CA ARG A 171 9.12 -14.50 -15.24
C ARG A 171 8.27 -13.76 -14.21
N GLU A 172 8.08 -14.36 -13.03
CA GLU A 172 7.35 -13.82 -11.88
C GLU A 172 8.14 -13.99 -10.57
N PHE A 173 7.76 -13.24 -9.52
CA PHE A 173 8.39 -13.28 -8.20
C PHE A 173 8.33 -14.69 -7.58
N SER A 174 9.47 -15.37 -7.50
CA SER A 174 9.64 -16.66 -6.84
C SER A 174 10.38 -16.52 -5.50
N TRP A 175 9.87 -17.18 -4.45
CA TRP A 175 10.45 -17.22 -3.10
C TRP A 175 11.88 -17.81 -3.05
N ASP A 176 12.27 -18.60 -4.05
CA ASP A 176 13.61 -19.17 -4.16
C ASP A 176 14.61 -18.22 -4.87
N ASN A 177 14.12 -17.18 -5.56
CA ASN A 177 14.96 -16.27 -6.33
C ASN A 177 14.88 -14.82 -5.82
N LYS A 178 15.80 -14.49 -4.91
CA LYS A 178 15.95 -13.16 -4.30
C LYS A 178 16.49 -12.09 -5.27
N TYR A 179 16.81 -12.43 -6.53
CA TYR A 179 17.43 -11.49 -7.47
C TYR A 179 16.56 -10.28 -7.79
N ALA A 180 15.22 -10.35 -7.83
CA ALA A 180 14.38 -9.17 -8.07
C ALA A 180 14.40 -8.19 -6.89
N GLY A 181 14.33 -8.69 -5.65
CA GLY A 181 14.54 -7.88 -4.45
C GLY A 181 15.96 -7.31 -4.38
N VAL A 182 16.96 -8.11 -4.76
CA VAL A 182 18.37 -7.71 -4.86
C VAL A 182 18.60 -6.73 -6.01
N GLN A 183 17.89 -6.77 -7.13
CA GLN A 183 17.94 -5.81 -8.23
C GLN A 183 17.16 -4.53 -7.93
N ILE A 184 16.08 -4.59 -7.15
CA ILE A 184 15.40 -3.41 -6.60
C ILE A 184 16.32 -2.72 -5.56
N LEU A 185 17.01 -3.50 -4.73
CA LEU A 185 18.00 -3.01 -3.76
C LEU A 185 19.33 -2.56 -4.42
N LEU A 186 19.76 -3.17 -5.54
CA LEU A 186 21.02 -2.86 -6.24
C LEU A 186 20.85 -1.95 -7.45
N SER A 187 19.64 -1.75 -7.98
CA SER A 187 19.44 -1.07 -9.26
C SER A 187 18.22 -0.14 -9.28
N LYS A 188 18.55 1.15 -9.21
CA LYS A 188 17.89 2.22 -9.98
C LYS A 188 16.42 2.54 -9.66
N ALA A 189 16.06 2.77 -8.39
CA ALA A 189 14.80 3.46 -8.05
C ALA A 189 14.63 4.76 -8.86
N ASP A 190 15.69 5.57 -8.97
CA ASP A 190 15.77 6.71 -9.88
C ASP A 190 15.34 6.38 -11.32
N TYR A 191 15.79 5.25 -11.88
CA TYR A 191 15.47 4.86 -13.26
C TYR A 191 13.99 4.53 -13.42
N MET A 192 13.38 3.86 -12.44
CA MET A 192 11.93 3.62 -12.40
C MET A 192 11.14 4.93 -12.29
N LEU A 193 11.70 5.92 -11.59
CA LEU A 193 11.07 7.22 -11.39
C LEU A 193 11.32 8.21 -12.54
N GLY A 194 12.20 7.89 -13.49
CA GLY A 194 12.40 8.67 -14.73
C GLY A 194 13.85 8.86 -15.17
N LYS A 195 14.86 8.43 -14.41
CA LYS A 195 16.28 8.54 -14.77
C LYS A 195 16.71 7.44 -15.74
N ASN A 196 16.07 7.43 -16.90
CA ASN A 196 16.34 6.51 -18.00
C ASN A 196 16.45 7.29 -19.32
N PRO A 197 17.01 6.70 -20.39
CA PRO A 197 17.21 7.41 -21.66
C PRO A 197 15.94 8.02 -22.28
N LYS A 198 14.77 7.50 -21.91
CA LYS A 198 13.47 7.99 -22.38
C LYS A 198 12.85 9.08 -21.49
N SER A 199 13.41 9.33 -20.30
CA SER A 199 12.86 10.25 -19.30
C SER A 199 11.40 9.93 -18.92
N VAL A 200 11.04 8.64 -18.86
CA VAL A 200 9.69 8.14 -18.55
C VAL A 200 9.69 7.48 -17.18
N SER A 201 8.72 7.80 -16.32
CA SER A 201 8.51 7.01 -15.10
C SER A 201 7.77 5.72 -15.42
N TYR A 202 8.26 4.61 -14.90
CA TYR A 202 7.57 3.31 -14.91
C TYR A 202 6.63 3.13 -13.70
N VAL A 203 6.50 4.15 -12.84
CA VAL A 203 5.48 4.22 -11.79
C VAL A 203 4.34 5.10 -12.30
N VAL A 204 3.18 4.50 -12.53
CA VAL A 204 2.04 5.16 -13.18
C VAL A 204 1.57 6.36 -12.35
N GLY A 205 1.36 7.49 -13.02
CA GLY A 205 0.93 8.74 -12.37
C GLY A 205 2.01 9.44 -11.54
N TYR A 206 3.28 9.01 -11.61
CA TYR A 206 4.43 9.69 -11.02
C TYR A 206 5.27 10.37 -12.12
N GLY A 207 5.84 11.54 -11.81
CA GLY A 207 6.59 12.34 -12.79
C GLY A 207 5.71 12.98 -13.88
N GLN A 208 6.36 13.57 -14.89
CA GLN A 208 5.68 14.27 -15.99
C GLN A 208 5.21 13.31 -17.10
N THR A 209 5.95 12.23 -17.34
CA THR A 209 5.68 11.26 -18.40
C THR A 209 5.65 9.86 -17.81
N TYR A 210 4.57 9.12 -18.03
CA TYR A 210 4.37 7.75 -17.54
C TYR A 210 3.45 6.96 -18.49
N PRO A 211 3.45 5.61 -18.44
CA PRO A 211 2.57 4.75 -19.23
C PRO A 211 1.08 5.06 -18.99
N VAL A 212 0.31 5.19 -20.07
CA VAL A 212 -1.13 5.47 -20.01
C VAL A 212 -1.99 4.33 -20.60
N HIS A 213 -1.37 3.28 -21.13
CA HIS A 213 -2.03 2.08 -21.67
C HIS A 213 -1.68 0.83 -20.83
N VAL A 214 -1.81 0.93 -19.51
CA VAL A 214 -1.49 -0.13 -18.55
C VAL A 214 -2.39 -1.36 -18.76
N HIS A 215 -1.81 -2.57 -18.75
CA HIS A 215 -2.54 -3.86 -18.78
C HIS A 215 -3.28 -4.09 -17.45
N HIS A 216 -4.39 -3.39 -17.25
CA HIS A 216 -5.19 -3.50 -16.02
C HIS A 216 -6.68 -3.27 -16.30
N ARG A 217 -7.53 -4.25 -15.98
CA ARG A 217 -8.98 -4.22 -16.30
C ARG A 217 -9.70 -3.05 -15.65
N GLY A 218 -9.49 -2.84 -14.35
CA GLY A 218 -10.09 -1.72 -13.63
C GLY A 218 -9.60 -0.35 -14.11
N ALA A 219 -8.43 -0.28 -14.75
CA ALA A 219 -7.87 0.98 -15.25
C ALA A 219 -8.35 1.26 -16.68
N SER A 220 -8.40 0.22 -17.51
CA SER A 220 -8.71 0.30 -18.94
C SER A 220 -10.19 0.43 -19.26
N ILE A 221 -11.08 -0.02 -18.35
CA ILE A 221 -12.52 0.09 -18.49
C ILE A 221 -13.02 1.29 -17.68
N ALA A 222 -13.83 2.15 -18.29
CA ALA A 222 -14.38 3.31 -17.57
C ALA A 222 -15.24 2.84 -16.40
N SER A 223 -15.15 3.55 -15.27
CA SER A 223 -15.89 3.22 -14.05
C SER A 223 -17.40 3.13 -14.31
N VAL A 224 -18.09 2.25 -13.58
CA VAL A 224 -19.57 2.17 -13.57
C VAL A 224 -20.22 3.50 -13.18
N SER A 225 -19.55 4.33 -12.36
CA SER A 225 -20.01 5.68 -12.03
C SER A 225 -20.03 6.64 -13.21
N VAL A 226 -19.26 6.35 -14.27
CA VAL A 226 -19.21 7.13 -15.51
C VAL A 226 -20.09 6.50 -16.58
N LEU A 227 -20.01 5.17 -16.76
CA LEU A 227 -20.76 4.44 -17.78
C LEU A 227 -22.24 4.19 -17.42
N HIS A 228 -22.59 4.32 -16.14
CA HIS A 228 -23.92 3.99 -15.59
C HIS A 228 -24.43 2.58 -15.94
N SER A 229 -23.50 1.66 -16.28
CA SER A 229 -23.79 0.29 -16.72
C SER A 229 -22.59 -0.62 -16.45
N SER A 230 -22.87 -1.92 -16.26
CA SER A 230 -21.83 -2.93 -16.10
C SER A 230 -21.24 -3.33 -17.44
N VAL A 231 -19.92 -3.48 -17.51
CA VAL A 231 -19.22 -4.02 -18.68
C VAL A 231 -18.96 -5.51 -18.46
N GLY A 232 -19.54 -6.36 -19.31
CA GLY A 232 -19.32 -7.82 -19.26
C GLY A 232 -17.89 -8.20 -19.65
N CYS A 233 -17.43 -9.40 -19.30
CA CYS A 233 -16.04 -9.83 -19.58
C CYS A 233 -15.69 -9.80 -21.08
N LEU A 234 -16.57 -10.36 -21.93
CA LEU A 234 -16.36 -10.37 -23.39
C LEU A 234 -16.41 -8.95 -23.95
N GLN A 235 -17.39 -8.14 -23.53
CA GLN A 235 -17.48 -6.74 -23.92
C GLN A 235 -16.25 -5.93 -23.50
N GLY A 236 -15.71 -6.20 -22.30
CA GLY A 236 -14.46 -5.65 -21.79
C GLY A 236 -13.31 -5.93 -22.73
N TYR A 237 -13.17 -7.20 -23.14
CA TYR A 237 -12.16 -7.62 -24.10
C TYR A 237 -12.34 -6.97 -25.46
N ASP A 238 -13.54 -7.05 -26.05
CA ASP A 238 -13.81 -6.59 -27.42
C ASP A 238 -13.72 -5.07 -27.55
N THR A 239 -14.19 -4.32 -26.54
CA THR A 239 -14.33 -2.86 -26.62
C THR A 239 -13.14 -2.12 -26.01
N TRP A 240 -12.57 -2.63 -24.91
CA TRP A 240 -11.62 -1.86 -24.10
C TRP A 240 -10.19 -2.38 -24.21
N TYR A 241 -9.97 -3.67 -24.42
CA TYR A 241 -8.63 -4.26 -24.38
C TYR A 241 -7.70 -3.68 -25.46
N ARG A 242 -8.16 -3.58 -26.71
CA ARG A 242 -7.39 -3.05 -27.85
C ARG A 242 -7.69 -1.57 -28.15
N ARG A 243 -8.40 -0.88 -27.26
CA ARG A 243 -8.77 0.52 -27.47
C ARG A 243 -7.49 1.38 -27.54
N PRO A 244 -7.29 2.19 -28.59
CA PRO A 244 -6.06 2.98 -28.79
C PRO A 244 -6.00 4.22 -27.90
N LYS A 245 -7.09 4.54 -27.19
CA LYS A 245 -7.12 5.64 -26.22
C LYS A 245 -6.49 5.19 -24.91
N ALA A 246 -5.92 6.15 -24.19
CA ALA A 246 -5.45 6.00 -22.83
C ALA A 246 -6.51 5.38 -21.92
N ASN A 247 -6.04 4.71 -20.87
CA ASN A 247 -6.88 4.17 -19.82
C ASN A 247 -7.73 5.29 -19.19
N PRO A 248 -9.06 5.13 -19.07
CA PRO A 248 -9.94 6.13 -18.49
C PRO A 248 -9.66 6.40 -17.00
N ASN A 249 -9.10 5.42 -16.28
CA ASN A 249 -8.72 5.58 -14.88
C ASN A 249 -7.21 5.45 -14.73
N VAL A 250 -6.58 6.44 -14.08
CA VAL A 250 -5.15 6.40 -13.77
C VAL A 250 -4.93 5.54 -12.53
N ILE A 251 -4.20 4.44 -12.70
CA ILE A 251 -3.83 3.52 -11.61
C ILE A 251 -2.54 3.99 -10.92
N HIS A 252 -2.67 5.05 -10.13
CA HIS A 252 -1.54 5.69 -9.45
C HIS A 252 -0.70 4.70 -8.65
N GLY A 253 0.63 4.79 -8.81
CA GLY A 253 1.60 4.00 -8.05
C GLY A 253 1.87 2.60 -8.57
N ALA A 254 1.15 2.17 -9.60
CA ALA A 254 1.40 0.90 -10.25
C ALA A 254 2.79 0.90 -10.90
N LEU A 255 3.69 0.01 -10.43
CA LEU A 255 4.94 -0.26 -11.11
C LEU A 255 4.67 -1.24 -12.25
N VAL A 256 4.90 -0.81 -13.49
CA VAL A 256 4.77 -1.67 -14.68
C VAL A 256 6.03 -2.53 -14.86
N GLY A 257 5.92 -3.64 -15.61
CA GLY A 257 7.04 -4.54 -15.91
C GLY A 257 8.30 -3.84 -16.45
N GLY A 258 8.12 -2.75 -17.20
CA GLY A 258 9.21 -1.87 -17.60
C GLY A 258 9.87 -2.26 -18.93
N PRO A 259 11.03 -1.68 -19.25
CA PRO A 259 11.64 -1.82 -20.56
C PRO A 259 12.40 -3.15 -20.71
N THR A 260 12.63 -3.54 -21.96
CA THR A 260 13.61 -4.59 -22.29
C THR A 260 15.03 -4.20 -21.86
N LYS A 261 15.96 -5.16 -21.92
CA LYS A 261 17.39 -4.95 -21.66
C LYS A 261 18.07 -3.82 -22.48
N ASN A 262 17.45 -3.39 -23.58
CA ASN A 262 17.94 -2.33 -24.47
C ASN A 262 17.17 -1.00 -24.27
N ASP A 263 16.54 -0.78 -23.12
CA ASP A 263 15.72 0.41 -22.81
C ASP A 263 14.48 0.61 -23.72
N ASN A 264 14.15 -0.36 -24.58
CA ASN A 264 12.93 -0.33 -25.38
C ASN A 264 11.72 -0.62 -24.51
N PHE A 265 10.72 0.26 -24.60
CA PHE A 265 9.44 0.19 -23.89
C PHE A 265 8.31 0.53 -24.87
N SER A 266 7.25 -0.26 -24.85
CA SER A 266 6.03 -0.08 -25.64
C SER A 266 4.85 0.07 -24.68
N ASP A 267 4.29 1.28 -24.61
CA ASP A 267 3.09 1.59 -23.83
C ASP A 267 1.84 1.09 -24.56
N ASP A 268 1.67 -0.22 -24.58
CA ASP A 268 0.54 -0.91 -25.19
C ASP A 268 -0.08 -1.89 -24.19
N ARG A 269 -1.38 -1.77 -23.99
CA ARG A 269 -2.17 -2.61 -23.07
C ARG A 269 -2.09 -4.09 -23.42
N THR A 270 -1.85 -4.43 -24.68
CA THR A 270 -1.70 -5.81 -25.12
C THR A 270 -0.33 -6.39 -24.80
N ASN A 271 0.66 -5.53 -24.54
CA ASN A 271 2.01 -5.88 -24.12
C ASN A 271 2.07 -6.02 -22.60
N PHE A 272 1.43 -7.07 -22.07
CA PHE A 272 1.37 -7.33 -20.63
C PHE A 272 2.78 -7.53 -20.03
N GLU A 273 3.74 -8.07 -20.78
CA GLU A 273 5.13 -8.22 -20.30
C GLU A 273 5.75 -6.91 -19.81
N GLN A 274 5.39 -5.78 -20.41
CA GLN A 274 5.95 -4.47 -20.07
C GLN A 274 4.98 -3.57 -19.30
N THR A 275 3.67 -3.73 -19.51
CA THR A 275 2.65 -2.80 -19.01
C THR A 275 1.79 -3.36 -17.89
N GLU A 276 1.98 -4.62 -17.47
CA GLU A 276 1.25 -5.21 -16.36
C GLU A 276 1.88 -4.83 -15.01
N PRO A 277 1.10 -4.28 -14.07
CA PRO A 277 1.54 -4.08 -12.70
C PRO A 277 1.06 -5.21 -11.78
N THR A 278 1.82 -5.52 -10.75
CA THR A 278 1.45 -6.54 -9.74
C THR A 278 1.65 -6.03 -8.31
N ILE A 279 0.86 -6.58 -7.37
CA ILE A 279 1.05 -6.32 -5.93
C ILE A 279 2.42 -6.79 -5.44
N SER A 280 2.94 -7.89 -6.00
CA SER A 280 4.23 -8.46 -5.62
C SER A 280 5.40 -7.59 -6.07
N ALA A 281 5.32 -6.96 -7.24
CA ALA A 281 6.32 -6.00 -7.70
C ALA A 281 6.29 -4.69 -6.89
N SER A 282 5.10 -4.28 -6.44
CA SER A 282 4.91 -2.97 -5.81
C SER A 282 5.14 -2.98 -4.29
N ALA A 283 4.92 -4.11 -3.61
CA ALA A 283 5.07 -4.19 -2.14
C ALA A 283 6.47 -3.79 -1.63
N PRO A 284 7.59 -4.25 -2.23
CA PRO A 284 8.94 -3.88 -1.78
C PRO A 284 9.24 -2.38 -1.91
N LEU A 285 8.56 -1.68 -2.83
CA LEU A 285 8.82 -0.27 -3.10
C LEU A 285 8.49 0.61 -1.89
N VAL A 286 7.48 0.26 -1.10
CA VAL A 286 7.08 1.06 0.07
C VAL A 286 8.26 1.24 1.03
N GLY A 287 8.94 0.15 1.39
CA GLY A 287 10.12 0.20 2.26
C GLY A 287 11.30 0.92 1.60
N LEU A 288 11.62 0.55 0.36
CA LEU A 288 12.75 1.13 -0.39
C LEU A 288 12.61 2.65 -0.56
N LEU A 289 11.47 3.11 -1.08
CA LEU A 289 11.22 4.53 -1.35
C LEU A 289 11.19 5.33 -0.04
N SER A 290 10.64 4.76 1.04
CA SER A 290 10.71 5.38 2.37
C SER A 290 12.15 5.59 2.82
N LYS A 291 13.00 4.57 2.63
CA LYS A 291 14.43 4.68 2.96
C LYS A 291 15.12 5.74 2.11
N LEU A 292 14.90 5.72 0.81
CA LEU A 292 15.50 6.67 -0.14
C LEU A 292 15.10 8.12 0.19
N GLN A 293 13.84 8.37 0.54
CA GLN A 293 13.40 9.70 0.99
C GLN A 293 14.26 10.20 2.16
N SER A 294 14.50 9.34 3.16
CA SER A 294 15.29 9.73 4.34
C SER A 294 16.73 10.08 3.97
N VAL A 295 17.32 9.34 3.01
CA VAL A 295 18.70 9.54 2.58
C VAL A 295 18.83 10.81 1.74
N THR A 296 17.89 11.08 0.84
CA THR A 296 17.95 12.27 -0.03
C THR A 296 17.54 13.55 0.66
N ALA A 297 16.68 13.48 1.68
CA ALA A 297 16.43 14.60 2.58
C ALA A 297 17.64 14.90 3.50
N GLY A 298 18.57 13.94 3.63
CA GLY A 298 19.69 13.96 4.58
C GLY A 298 21.05 14.36 4.02
N ASN A 299 21.15 15.19 2.97
CA ASN A 299 22.44 15.72 2.47
C ASN A 299 23.04 16.79 3.43
N SER A 300 23.21 16.43 4.70
CA SER A 300 24.05 17.09 5.70
C SER A 300 24.69 16.05 6.62
N GLY A 301 25.85 15.54 6.19
CA GLY A 301 26.87 14.93 7.04
C GLY A 301 26.72 13.44 7.38
N PRO A 302 27.83 12.75 7.73
CA PRO A 302 27.79 11.37 8.17
C PRO A 302 26.93 11.30 9.43
N HIS A 303 25.84 10.54 9.37
CA HIS A 303 25.11 10.18 10.57
C HIS A 303 26.11 9.57 11.56
N PRO A 304 26.23 10.11 12.78
CA PRO A 304 26.93 9.41 13.83
C PRO A 304 26.33 8.02 13.92
N LYS A 305 27.15 6.99 14.21
CA LYS A 305 26.61 5.80 14.87
C LYS A 305 26.01 6.28 16.18
N VAL A 306 24.72 6.62 16.13
CA VAL A 306 23.92 6.91 17.29
C VAL A 306 23.71 5.55 17.94
N ALA A 307 24.57 5.23 18.92
CA ALA A 307 24.12 4.43 20.05
C ALA A 307 22.76 5.00 20.45
N PRO A 308 21.72 4.16 20.63
CA PRO A 308 20.32 4.59 20.64
C PRO A 308 20.21 5.90 21.40
N ALA A 309 19.92 6.99 20.67
CA ALA A 309 19.80 8.28 21.30
C ALA A 309 18.75 8.11 22.39
N PRO A 310 19.01 8.57 23.62
CA PRO A 310 17.96 8.64 24.61
C PRO A 310 16.82 9.39 23.93
N SER A 311 15.66 8.75 23.90
CA SER A 311 14.40 9.43 23.63
C SER A 311 14.45 10.78 24.34
N PRO A 312 13.89 11.87 23.76
CA PRO A 312 13.69 13.07 24.55
C PRO A 312 13.11 12.61 25.87
N LYS A 313 13.80 12.91 26.98
CA LYS A 313 13.29 12.67 28.33
C LYS A 313 12.08 13.59 28.48
N SER A 314 10.99 13.22 27.83
CA SER A 314 9.69 13.34 28.40
C SER A 314 9.80 12.52 29.67
N ASP A 315 9.76 13.17 30.82
CA ASP A 315 9.68 12.51 32.13
C ASP A 315 8.41 11.63 32.26
N ILE A 316 7.59 11.55 31.21
CA ILE A 316 6.40 10.71 31.12
C ILE A 316 6.85 9.29 30.72
N PRO A 317 6.67 8.28 31.60
CA PRO A 317 7.16 6.92 31.41
C PRO A 317 6.31 6.08 30.43
N VAL A 318 5.45 6.74 29.64
CA VAL A 318 4.40 6.11 28.84
C VAL A 318 4.33 6.72 27.44
N GLU A 319 4.23 5.87 26.42
CA GLU A 319 3.96 6.26 25.04
C GLU A 319 2.51 5.90 24.67
N PHE A 320 1.84 6.78 23.91
CA PHE A 320 0.49 6.55 23.40
C PHE A 320 0.50 6.36 21.89
N LEU A 321 -0.11 5.27 21.42
CA LEU A 321 -0.36 5.01 20.00
C LEU A 321 -1.87 5.09 19.75
N HIS A 322 -2.31 6.12 19.05
CA HIS A 322 -3.71 6.41 18.77
C HIS A 322 -4.10 5.97 17.37
N SER A 323 -5.21 5.23 17.23
CA SER A 323 -5.84 4.95 15.94
C SER A 323 -7.37 5.11 15.98
N ILE A 324 -7.99 5.38 14.84
CA ILE A 324 -9.44 5.29 14.65
C ILE A 324 -9.72 3.91 14.05
N THR A 325 -10.55 3.13 14.74
CA THR A 325 -10.85 1.73 14.38
C THR A 325 -12.21 1.55 13.73
N ASP A 326 -13.11 2.51 13.89
CA ASP A 326 -14.44 2.50 13.28
C ASP A 326 -15.01 3.92 13.18
N THR A 327 -15.97 4.14 12.28
CA THR A 327 -16.67 5.41 12.10
C THR A 327 -18.07 5.19 11.56
N TRP A 328 -19.08 5.83 12.14
CA TRP A 328 -20.46 5.78 11.67
C TRP A 328 -21.16 7.13 11.87
N THR A 329 -22.27 7.35 11.18
CA THR A 329 -23.04 8.58 11.27
C THR A 329 -24.43 8.30 11.81
N VAL A 330 -24.87 9.10 12.79
CA VAL A 330 -26.26 9.11 13.27
C VAL A 330 -26.81 10.52 13.09
N GLY A 331 -27.78 10.67 12.19
CA GLY A 331 -28.30 11.99 11.81
C GLY A 331 -27.22 12.85 11.12
N ARG A 332 -26.89 14.01 11.72
CA ARG A 332 -25.85 14.93 11.23
C ARG A 332 -24.49 14.78 11.93
N THR A 333 -24.39 13.85 12.88
CA THR A 333 -23.18 13.70 13.71
C THR A 333 -22.42 12.43 13.30
N SER A 334 -21.15 12.62 12.95
CA SER A 334 -20.21 11.51 12.75
C SER A 334 -19.58 11.11 14.09
N TYR A 335 -19.61 9.81 14.39
CA TYR A 335 -19.02 9.18 15.56
C TYR A 335 -17.79 8.38 15.16
N TYR A 336 -16.77 8.39 16.00
CA TYR A 336 -15.50 7.72 15.78
C TYR A 336 -15.19 6.79 16.95
N ARG A 337 -14.77 5.55 16.67
CA ARG A 337 -14.25 4.61 17.66
C ARG A 337 -12.74 4.69 17.70
N HIS A 338 -12.21 5.40 18.67
CA HIS A 338 -10.78 5.55 18.90
C HIS A 338 -10.25 4.38 19.73
N LYS A 339 -9.12 3.80 19.32
CA LYS A 339 -8.33 2.85 20.11
C LYS A 339 -6.99 3.51 20.46
N VAL A 340 -6.65 3.51 21.73
CA VAL A 340 -5.38 4.04 22.24
C VAL A 340 -4.63 2.91 22.92
N ILE A 341 -3.42 2.65 22.47
CA ILE A 341 -2.48 1.73 23.12
C ILE A 341 -1.56 2.56 24.02
N ILE A 342 -1.44 2.13 25.27
CA ILE A 342 -0.60 2.67 26.31
C ILE A 342 0.60 1.73 26.47
N ARG A 343 1.80 2.21 26.18
CA ARG A 343 3.04 1.43 26.31
C ARG A 343 3.91 1.99 27.42
N ASN A 344 4.32 1.15 28.37
CA ASN A 344 5.35 1.55 29.34
C ASN A 344 6.73 1.51 28.65
N VAL A 345 7.30 2.69 28.44
CA VAL A 345 8.63 2.87 27.81
C VAL A 345 9.73 3.10 28.85
N SER A 346 9.39 3.12 30.13
CA SER A 346 10.36 3.25 31.23
C SER A 346 10.95 1.89 31.63
N GLN A 347 12.06 1.95 32.38
CA GLN A 347 12.72 0.78 32.97
C GLN A 347 12.04 0.32 34.28
N LYS A 348 11.01 1.02 34.76
CA LYS A 348 10.31 0.71 36.02
C LYS A 348 8.87 0.28 35.75
N PRO A 349 8.30 -0.62 36.56
CA PRO A 349 6.86 -0.86 36.54
C PRO A 349 6.12 0.45 36.85
N ILE A 350 5.00 0.67 36.19
CA ILE A 350 4.11 1.80 36.44
C ILE A 350 2.87 1.28 37.14
N THR A 351 2.55 1.91 38.27
CA THR A 351 1.35 1.65 39.07
C THR A 351 0.49 2.90 39.13
N ASP A 352 -0.80 2.72 39.41
CA ASP A 352 -1.75 3.83 39.61
C ASP A 352 -1.73 4.90 38.51
N LEU A 353 -1.56 4.48 37.25
CA LEU A 353 -1.57 5.36 36.09
C LEU A 353 -2.96 5.99 35.94
N LYS A 354 -3.01 7.33 36.06
CA LYS A 354 -4.21 8.15 35.85
C LYS A 354 -4.05 9.03 34.62
N LEU A 355 -5.07 9.01 33.76
CA LEU A 355 -5.17 9.83 32.56
C LEU A 355 -6.27 10.86 32.74
N ARG A 356 -5.98 12.12 32.41
CA ARG A 356 -6.97 13.19 32.38
C ARG A 356 -7.43 13.43 30.95
N PHE A 357 -8.73 13.62 30.77
CA PHE A 357 -9.35 13.88 29.48
C PHE A 357 -9.94 15.30 29.41
N GLU A 358 -9.78 15.93 28.26
CA GLU A 358 -10.46 17.16 27.87
C GLU A 358 -11.24 16.97 26.57
N ASN A 359 -12.35 17.71 26.45
CA ASN A 359 -13.27 17.62 25.32
C ASN A 359 -13.82 16.20 25.08
N PHE A 360 -13.80 15.34 26.10
CA PHE A 360 -14.38 14.01 26.05
C PHE A 360 -15.86 14.06 26.39
N SER A 361 -16.70 13.61 25.47
CA SER A 361 -18.18 13.59 25.61
C SER A 361 -18.78 12.20 25.39
N GLY A 362 -17.92 11.19 25.28
CA GLY A 362 -18.25 9.87 24.78
C GLY A 362 -18.39 8.78 25.83
N SER A 363 -18.43 7.53 25.35
CA SER A 363 -18.27 6.34 26.18
C SER A 363 -16.84 5.81 26.08
N ILE A 364 -16.28 5.28 27.17
CA ILE A 364 -14.92 4.76 27.26
C ILE A 364 -14.92 3.35 27.86
N TRP A 365 -14.06 2.49 27.34
CA TRP A 365 -13.87 1.10 27.76
C TRP A 365 -12.38 0.80 27.91
N GLY A 366 -12.04 -0.03 28.89
CA GLY A 366 -10.64 -0.39 29.18
C GLY A 366 -9.93 0.56 30.15
N LEU A 367 -10.60 1.62 30.62
CA LEU A 367 -10.21 2.40 31.80
C LEU A 367 -11.37 2.45 32.79
N SER A 368 -11.07 2.70 34.06
CA SER A 368 -12.04 2.88 35.14
C SER A 368 -12.10 4.36 35.56
N PRO A 369 -13.28 4.96 35.73
CA PRO A 369 -13.39 6.33 36.22
C PRO A 369 -12.85 6.44 37.65
N THR A 370 -12.22 7.57 37.97
CA THR A 370 -11.77 7.87 39.34
C THR A 370 -12.72 8.84 40.04
N GLN A 371 -12.42 9.22 41.28
CA GLN A 371 -13.15 10.27 42.02
C GLN A 371 -12.91 11.67 41.43
N ASP A 372 -11.82 11.84 40.67
CA ASP A 372 -11.46 13.12 40.04
C ASP A 372 -12.22 13.26 38.71
N LYS A 373 -12.80 14.44 38.47
CA LYS A 373 -13.58 14.70 37.25
C LYS A 373 -12.72 14.57 36.00
N ASN A 374 -13.23 13.82 35.01
CA ASN A 374 -12.57 13.51 33.73
C ASN A 374 -11.24 12.76 33.86
N THR A 375 -11.03 12.07 34.98
CA THR A 375 -9.83 11.27 35.22
C THR A 375 -10.18 9.79 35.23
N TYR A 376 -9.36 9.01 34.55
CA TYR A 376 -9.55 7.57 34.37
C TYR A 376 -8.25 6.83 34.69
N ALA A 377 -8.36 5.70 35.37
CA ALA A 377 -7.24 4.84 35.73
C ALA A 377 -7.29 3.50 35.01
N LEU A 378 -6.19 2.74 35.05
CA LEU A 378 -6.19 1.34 34.60
C LEU A 378 -7.20 0.52 35.43
N PRO A 379 -7.84 -0.50 34.82
CA PRO A 379 -8.86 -1.28 35.50
C PRO A 379 -8.26 -2.15 36.61
N GLN A 380 -9.06 -2.56 37.60
CA GLN A 380 -8.57 -3.25 38.81
C GLN A 380 -7.77 -4.53 38.56
N TRP A 381 -7.97 -5.19 37.42
CA TRP A 381 -7.25 -6.40 37.01
C TRP A 381 -5.89 -6.11 36.36
N LEU A 382 -5.59 -4.83 36.06
CA LEU A 382 -4.34 -4.37 35.46
C LEU A 382 -3.76 -3.21 36.30
N LYS A 383 -3.32 -3.51 37.52
CA LYS A 383 -2.76 -2.50 38.45
C LYS A 383 -1.31 -2.12 38.16
N VAL A 384 -0.59 -2.94 37.39
CA VAL A 384 0.84 -2.78 37.12
C VAL A 384 1.09 -2.92 35.62
N LEU A 385 1.61 -1.87 35.00
CA LEU A 385 2.11 -1.90 33.63
C LEU A 385 3.62 -2.13 33.68
N LYS A 386 4.07 -3.35 33.38
CA LYS A 386 5.49 -3.74 33.41
C LYS A 386 6.31 -3.00 32.33
N PRO A 387 7.64 -2.83 32.51
CA PRO A 387 8.51 -2.30 31.46
C PRO A 387 8.30 -3.02 30.13
N GLY A 388 8.10 -2.24 29.05
CA GLY A 388 7.88 -2.77 27.69
C GLY A 388 6.50 -3.40 27.44
N SER A 389 5.64 -3.53 28.46
CA SER A 389 4.28 -4.05 28.28
C SER A 389 3.31 -2.98 27.79
N GLU A 390 2.22 -3.44 27.20
CA GLU A 390 1.20 -2.61 26.56
C GLU A 390 -0.19 -2.96 27.09
N CYS A 391 -1.05 -1.95 27.17
CA CYS A 391 -2.48 -2.13 27.34
C CYS A 391 -3.23 -1.18 26.42
N SER A 392 -4.53 -1.34 26.28
CA SER A 392 -5.30 -0.44 25.41
C SER A 392 -6.66 -0.11 25.99
N PHE A 393 -7.12 1.10 25.71
CA PHE A 393 -8.49 1.51 25.92
C PHE A 393 -9.13 1.97 24.62
N VAL A 394 -10.45 1.99 24.61
CA VAL A 394 -11.26 2.41 23.47
C VAL A 394 -12.21 3.48 23.96
N TYR A 395 -12.42 4.53 23.17
CA TYR A 395 -13.49 5.46 23.41
C TYR A 395 -14.23 5.82 22.13
N ILE A 396 -15.51 6.14 22.28
CA ILE A 396 -16.40 6.50 21.17
C ILE A 396 -16.94 7.88 21.44
N GLN A 397 -16.76 8.81 20.50
CA GLN A 397 -17.41 10.12 20.58
C GLN A 397 -17.71 10.69 19.20
N GLY A 398 -18.62 11.67 19.17
CA GLY A 398 -18.89 12.47 17.99
C GLY A 398 -18.05 13.74 17.97
N GLY A 399 -17.70 14.22 16.77
CA GLY A 399 -16.95 15.46 16.60
C GLY A 399 -15.42 15.32 16.79
N PRO A 400 -14.71 16.37 17.24
CA PRO A 400 -13.25 16.39 17.36
C PRO A 400 -12.71 15.29 18.28
N GLN A 401 -11.45 14.90 18.10
CA GLN A 401 -10.75 13.96 18.97
C GLN A 401 -10.60 14.53 20.40
N ALA A 402 -10.80 13.70 21.43
CA ALA A 402 -10.56 14.08 22.81
C ALA A 402 -9.05 14.22 23.05
N GLU A 403 -8.69 15.23 23.84
CA GLU A 403 -7.32 15.40 24.30
C GLU A 403 -7.16 14.66 25.62
N PHE A 404 -6.01 14.01 25.82
CA PHE A 404 -5.72 13.36 27.09
C PHE A 404 -4.22 13.31 27.34
N TRP A 405 -3.85 13.26 28.62
CA TRP A 405 -2.46 13.18 29.06
C TRP A 405 -2.34 12.43 30.39
N VAL A 406 -1.11 12.06 30.73
CA VAL A 406 -0.80 11.45 32.03
C VAL A 406 -0.95 12.50 33.13
N GLN A 407 -1.88 12.28 34.05
CA GLN A 407 -2.08 13.13 35.22
C GLN A 407 -1.16 12.72 36.37
N SER A 408 -1.05 11.42 36.64
CA SER A 408 -0.20 10.88 37.70
C SER A 408 0.10 9.40 37.47
N TYR A 409 1.15 8.91 38.12
CA TYR A 409 1.52 7.50 38.19
C TYR A 409 2.48 7.29 39.38
N HIS A 410 2.71 6.03 39.77
CA HIS A 410 3.66 5.62 40.81
C HIS A 410 4.65 4.57 40.32
#